data_AF-A0A399NP09-F1
#
_entry.id   AF-A0A399NP09-F1
#
_cell.length_a   1.000
_cell.length_b   1.000
_cell.length_c   1.000
_cell.angle_alpha   90.00
_cell.angle_beta   90.00
_cell.angle_gamma   90.00
#
_symmetry.space_group_name_H-M   'P 1'
#
loop_
_entity.id
_entity.type
_entity.pdbx_description
1 polymer ?
#
loop_
_entity_poly.entity_id
_entity_poly.type
_entity_poly.pdbx_seq_one_letter_code
_entity_poly.pdbx_strand_id
1 'polypeptide(L)'
;AAAVVLLVGGAGLGSALRAGVSAPVADPSPASSSPAGDTSGDLSEGLPADAVSMRSDLDEGVTAKLALTSQPWGTRFDWSCEYAGGGVGQGAYDLVAIEDDGTRTVVATWGAGQAESRLLAATSSLPMDRIRTVQITPSDSDVVLASRDL
;
A
#
# COMPACT_ATOMS: atom_id res chain seq x y z
N ALA A 1 39.37 33.35 -28.28
CA ALA A 1 38.23 34.20 -28.69
C ALA A 1 37.05 33.82 -27.78
N ALA A 2 36.70 34.58 -26.73
CA ALA A 2 35.90 35.83 -26.70
C ALA A 2 34.48 35.60 -27.26
N ALA A 3 33.35 35.88 -26.61
CA ALA A 3 32.93 36.92 -25.62
C ALA A 3 31.80 36.33 -24.70
N VAL A 4 31.51 36.69 -23.43
CA VAL A 4 31.33 37.93 -22.63
C VAL A 4 30.15 38.82 -23.04
N VAL A 5 29.32 39.18 -22.04
CA VAL A 5 28.59 40.47 -21.77
C VAL A 5 27.12 40.17 -21.31
N LEU A 6 26.76 40.25 -20.00
CA LEU A 6 26.32 41.41 -19.14
C LEU A 6 24.89 41.91 -19.48
N LEU A 7 23.99 42.44 -18.63
CA LEU A 7 23.81 42.85 -17.21
C LEU A 7 22.28 43.08 -17.02
N VAL A 8 21.72 43.17 -15.81
CA VAL A 8 21.17 44.40 -15.15
C VAL A 8 20.00 43.84 -14.29
N GLY A 9 19.74 44.13 -13.02
CA GLY A 9 19.97 45.30 -12.17
C GLY A 9 18.60 45.65 -11.54
N GLY A 10 18.55 45.88 -10.23
CA GLY A 10 17.29 46.25 -9.56
C GLY A 10 17.40 46.32 -8.04
N ALA A 11 18.05 47.37 -7.53
CA ALA A 11 18.01 47.76 -6.13
C ALA A 11 16.71 48.51 -5.84
N GLY A 12 15.98 48.08 -4.81
CA GLY A 12 14.86 48.83 -4.23
C GLY A 12 15.14 49.12 -2.76
N LEU A 13 15.54 50.36 -2.47
CA LEU A 13 15.60 50.91 -1.11
C LEU A 13 14.21 51.39 -0.72
N GLY A 14 13.69 50.94 0.44
CA GLY A 14 12.40 51.39 0.96
C GLY A 14 12.31 51.19 2.46
N SER A 15 12.88 52.12 3.23
CA SER A 15 12.73 52.18 4.69
C SER A 15 11.43 52.89 5.04
N ALA A 16 10.55 52.21 5.76
CA ALA A 16 9.43 52.86 6.47
C ALA A 16 9.45 52.42 7.94
N LEU A 17 9.76 53.36 8.84
CA LEU A 17 9.55 53.18 10.27
C LEU A 17 8.04 53.12 10.55
N ARG A 18 7.59 52.10 11.27
CA ARG A 18 6.32 52.16 12.03
C ARG A 18 6.56 51.75 13.47
N ALA A 19 6.06 52.60 14.35
CA ALA A 19 6.12 52.50 15.79
C ALA A 19 5.21 51.41 16.35
N GLY A 20 5.68 50.77 17.43
CA GLY A 20 4.93 50.29 18.59
C GLY A 20 3.61 49.55 18.37
N VAL A 21 3.67 48.21 18.43
CA VAL A 21 2.67 47.42 19.13
C VAL A 21 3.34 46.17 19.71
N SER A 22 3.25 45.96 21.02
CA SER A 22 3.61 44.68 21.63
C SER A 22 2.59 43.64 21.18
N ALA A 23 2.95 42.83 20.18
CA ALA A 23 2.18 41.64 19.85
C ALA A 23 2.43 40.57 20.93
N PRO A 24 1.40 39.86 21.43
CA PRO A 24 1.63 38.71 22.27
C PRO A 24 2.47 37.69 21.50
N VAL A 25 3.46 37.11 22.16
CA VAL A 25 4.21 35.95 21.66
C VAL A 25 3.18 34.91 21.23
N ALA A 26 3.04 34.73 19.92
CA ALA A 26 2.37 33.56 19.37
C ALA A 26 3.26 32.36 19.73
N ASP A 27 2.71 31.46 20.54
CA ASP A 27 3.27 30.13 20.75
C ASP A 27 3.68 29.55 19.39
N PRO A 28 4.85 28.90 19.26
CA PRO A 28 5.08 28.05 18.10
C PRO A 28 4.06 26.91 18.16
N SER A 29 2.92 27.10 17.51
CA SER A 29 2.07 26.00 17.09
C SER A 29 3.00 24.99 16.42
N PRO A 30 3.11 23.74 16.89
CA PRO A 30 3.96 22.78 16.22
C PRO A 30 3.44 22.71 14.79
N ALA A 31 4.29 23.13 13.85
CA ALA A 31 4.04 22.90 12.45
C ALA A 31 3.74 21.41 12.32
N SER A 32 2.49 21.09 11.99
CA SER A 32 2.10 19.77 11.54
C SER A 32 2.99 19.47 10.36
N SER A 33 4.09 18.78 10.64
CA SER A 33 4.98 18.24 9.65
C SER A 33 4.17 17.11 9.04
N SER A 34 3.37 17.41 8.03
CA SER A 34 2.87 16.39 7.13
C SER A 34 4.13 15.71 6.58
N PRO A 35 4.37 14.43 6.86
CA PRO A 35 5.49 13.76 6.21
C PRO A 35 5.25 13.89 4.70
N ALA A 36 6.28 14.33 3.98
CA ALA A 36 6.31 14.17 2.54
C ALA A 36 6.08 12.68 2.28
N GLY A 37 4.92 12.36 1.72
CA GLY A 37 4.46 10.99 1.57
C GLY A 37 5.46 10.18 0.77
N ASP A 38 5.97 9.13 1.40
CA ASP A 38 6.44 7.96 0.67
C ASP A 38 5.30 7.57 -0.26
N THR A 39 5.53 7.63 -1.57
CA THR A 39 4.52 7.23 -2.57
C THR A 39 4.49 5.70 -2.68
N SER A 40 4.45 5.01 -1.53
CA SER A 40 3.90 3.67 -1.37
C SER A 40 2.54 3.92 -0.72
N GLY A 41 1.51 3.94 -1.56
CA GLY A 41 0.15 4.25 -1.11
C GLY A 41 -0.29 3.28 -0.01
N ASP A 42 -1.08 3.78 0.94
CA ASP A 42 -1.65 2.91 1.97
C ASP A 42 -2.50 1.83 1.28
N LEU A 43 -2.00 0.59 1.23
CA LEU A 43 -2.71 -0.56 0.64
C LEU A 43 -4.06 -0.81 1.32
N SER A 44 -4.29 -0.26 2.53
CA SER A 44 -5.58 -0.32 3.22
C SER A 44 -6.61 0.68 2.70
N GLU A 45 -6.22 1.68 1.90
CA GLU A 45 -7.17 2.68 1.38
C GLU A 45 -8.27 2.01 0.54
N GLY A 46 -9.51 2.12 1.00
CA GLY A 46 -10.70 1.56 0.34
C GLY A 46 -10.99 0.09 0.65
N LEU A 47 -10.12 -0.61 1.38
CA LEU A 47 -10.42 -1.94 1.91
C LEU A 47 -11.33 -1.86 3.14
N PRO A 48 -11.96 -2.98 3.53
CA PRO A 48 -12.61 -3.10 4.84
C PRO A 48 -11.68 -2.68 6.00
N ALA A 49 -12.25 -2.06 7.04
CA ALA A 49 -11.50 -1.47 8.14
C ALA A 49 -10.71 -2.50 8.98
N ASP A 50 -11.09 -3.77 8.89
CA ASP A 50 -10.44 -4.91 9.53
C ASP A 50 -9.36 -5.57 8.65
N ALA A 51 -8.97 -4.95 7.53
CA ALA A 51 -7.88 -5.44 6.69
C ALA A 51 -6.56 -5.53 7.46
N VAL A 52 -5.97 -6.72 7.47
CA VAL A 52 -4.72 -7.02 8.17
C VAL A 52 -3.57 -7.18 7.18
N SER A 53 -2.35 -6.90 7.64
CA SER A 53 -1.16 -7.14 6.83
C SER A 53 -0.89 -8.64 6.71
N MET A 54 -0.52 -9.07 5.51
CA MET A 54 0.09 -10.37 5.26
C MET A 54 1.60 -10.29 5.54
N ARG A 55 2.18 -11.34 6.11
CA ARG A 55 3.62 -11.46 6.29
C ARG A 55 4.26 -11.80 4.94
N SER A 56 5.28 -11.05 4.54
CA SER A 56 6.11 -11.42 3.39
C SER A 56 7.11 -12.50 3.80
N ASP A 57 7.20 -13.57 3.01
CA ASP A 57 8.09 -14.71 3.30
C ASP A 57 9.44 -14.61 2.55
N LEU A 58 9.59 -13.62 1.68
CA LEU A 58 10.80 -13.32 0.91
C LEU A 58 11.19 -11.84 1.06
N ASP A 59 12.50 -11.55 1.09
CA ASP A 59 13.04 -10.19 1.25
C ASP A 59 12.62 -9.22 0.12
N GLU A 60 12.45 -9.75 -1.11
CA GLU A 60 11.92 -9.03 -2.29
C GLU A 60 10.49 -9.49 -2.63
N GLY A 61 9.69 -9.74 -1.59
CA GLY A 61 8.36 -10.37 -1.69
C GLY A 61 7.20 -9.43 -2.02
N VAL A 62 5.99 -9.97 -1.83
CA VAL A 62 4.73 -9.22 -1.96
C VAL A 62 4.40 -8.59 -0.61
N THR A 63 4.07 -7.29 -0.61
CA THR A 63 3.42 -6.65 0.55
C THR A 63 1.92 -6.60 0.28
N ALA A 64 1.09 -7.06 1.22
CA ALA A 64 -0.35 -7.12 1.01
C ALA A 64 -1.17 -6.80 2.26
N LYS A 65 -2.37 -6.29 2.03
CA LYS A 65 -3.45 -6.10 3.00
C LYS A 65 -4.62 -6.99 2.60
N LEU A 66 -5.19 -7.71 3.56
CA LEU A 66 -6.25 -8.69 3.33
C LEU A 66 -7.33 -8.54 4.40
N ALA A 67 -8.59 -8.48 3.97
CA ALA A 67 -9.75 -8.63 4.83
C ALA A 67 -10.56 -9.85 4.39
N LEU A 68 -11.06 -10.61 5.36
CA LEU A 68 -12.00 -11.70 5.15
C LEU A 68 -13.30 -11.34 5.86
N THR A 69 -14.41 -11.44 5.15
CA THR A 69 -15.74 -11.23 5.72
C THR A 69 -16.56 -12.50 5.60
N SER A 70 -17.00 -13.03 6.74
CA SER A 70 -17.95 -14.14 6.79
C SER A 70 -19.30 -13.73 6.18
N GLN A 71 -19.86 -14.62 5.37
CA GLN A 71 -21.13 -14.45 4.68
C GLN A 71 -21.98 -15.71 4.85
N PRO A 72 -23.34 -15.63 4.77
CA PRO A 72 -24.20 -16.80 4.88
C PRO A 72 -23.93 -17.90 3.83
N TRP A 73 -23.33 -17.53 2.72
CA TRP A 73 -22.98 -18.42 1.61
C TRP A 73 -21.50 -18.84 1.59
N GLY A 74 -20.66 -18.34 2.51
CA GLY A 74 -19.22 -18.63 2.54
C GLY A 74 -18.38 -17.44 3.00
N THR A 75 -17.31 -17.13 2.27
CA THR A 75 -16.36 -16.07 2.64
C THR A 75 -16.12 -15.11 1.47
N ARG A 76 -16.15 -13.82 1.77
CA ARG A 76 -15.66 -12.77 0.88
C ARG A 76 -14.22 -12.41 1.26
N PHE A 77 -13.39 -12.21 0.25
CA PHE A 77 -12.00 -11.78 0.38
C PHE A 77 -11.85 -10.43 -0.31
N ASP A 78 -11.20 -9.48 0.36
CA ASP A 78 -10.85 -8.18 -0.21
C ASP A 78 -9.37 -7.91 0.07
N TRP A 79 -8.59 -7.55 -0.95
CA TRP A 79 -7.15 -7.33 -0.79
C TRP A 79 -6.56 -6.30 -1.74
N SER A 80 -5.43 -5.76 -1.32
CA SER A 80 -4.54 -4.94 -2.12
C SER A 80 -3.11 -5.41 -1.90
N CYS A 81 -2.27 -5.30 -2.92
CA CYS A 81 -0.88 -5.72 -2.86
C CYS A 81 0.04 -4.83 -3.69
N GLU A 82 1.26 -4.69 -3.22
CA GLU A 82 2.38 -4.04 -3.91
C GLU A 82 3.49 -5.09 -4.11
N TYR A 83 4.11 -5.06 -5.28
CA TYR A 83 5.12 -6.02 -5.68
C TYR A 83 6.51 -5.37 -5.60
N ALA A 84 7.32 -5.76 -4.61
CA ALA A 84 8.70 -5.28 -4.52
C ALA A 84 9.62 -5.97 -5.56
N GLY A 85 10.81 -5.39 -5.75
CA GLY A 85 12.03 -6.12 -6.16
C GLY A 85 11.97 -7.03 -7.41
N GLY A 86 11.10 -6.78 -8.39
CA GLY A 86 11.06 -7.56 -9.65
C GLY A 86 9.85 -8.48 -9.83
N GLY A 87 8.80 -8.34 -9.01
CA GLY A 87 7.49 -8.97 -9.25
C GLY A 87 6.73 -8.43 -10.48
N VAL A 88 7.12 -7.26 -10.98
CA VAL A 88 6.47 -6.57 -12.10
C VAL A 88 6.60 -7.42 -13.38
N GLY A 89 5.47 -7.83 -13.97
CA GLY A 89 5.45 -8.58 -15.22
C GLY A 89 5.68 -10.10 -15.10
N GLN A 90 5.62 -10.67 -13.90
CA GLN A 90 5.84 -12.12 -13.66
C GLN A 90 4.61 -13.01 -13.95
N GLY A 91 3.61 -12.50 -14.68
CA GLY A 91 2.42 -13.25 -15.06
C GLY A 91 1.25 -13.04 -14.10
N ALA A 92 0.65 -14.13 -13.64
CA ALA A 92 -0.52 -14.11 -12.77
C ALA A 92 -0.14 -14.56 -11.35
N TYR A 93 -0.94 -14.12 -10.38
CA TYR A 93 -0.89 -14.50 -8.97
C TYR A 93 -2.18 -15.16 -8.56
N ASP A 94 -2.08 -16.07 -7.59
CA ASP A 94 -3.21 -16.74 -6.97
C ASP A 94 -3.36 -16.32 -5.50
N LEU A 95 -4.60 -16.20 -5.05
CA LEU A 95 -4.97 -16.11 -3.64
C LEU A 95 -5.44 -17.50 -3.24
N VAL A 96 -4.70 -18.14 -2.35
CA VAL A 96 -4.93 -19.52 -1.94
C VAL A 96 -5.42 -19.55 -0.50
N ALA A 97 -6.62 -20.07 -0.27
CA ALA A 97 -7.12 -20.39 1.06
C ALA A 97 -6.69 -21.81 1.43
N ILE A 98 -6.15 -21.96 2.63
CA ILE A 98 -5.75 -23.26 3.21
C ILE A 98 -6.69 -23.56 4.37
N GLU A 99 -7.36 -24.71 4.29
CA GLU A 99 -8.32 -25.16 5.30
C GLU A 99 -7.64 -25.87 6.49
N ASP A 100 -8.41 -26.14 7.55
CA ASP A 100 -8.01 -26.90 8.75
C ASP A 100 -7.29 -28.23 8.44
N ASP A 101 -7.71 -28.91 7.37
CA ASP A 101 -7.19 -30.22 6.96
C ASP A 101 -6.01 -30.13 5.98
N GLY A 102 -5.57 -28.89 5.68
CA GLY A 102 -4.50 -28.61 4.74
C GLY A 102 -4.94 -28.52 3.27
N THR A 103 -6.23 -28.66 2.97
CA THR A 103 -6.76 -28.49 1.61
C THR A 103 -6.46 -27.09 1.08
N ARG A 104 -5.90 -27.02 -0.13
CA ARG A 104 -5.55 -25.77 -0.83
C ARG A 104 -6.61 -25.46 -1.86
N THR A 105 -7.23 -24.29 -1.77
CA THR A 105 -8.21 -23.80 -2.73
C THR A 105 -7.78 -22.44 -3.28
N VAL A 106 -7.56 -22.35 -4.58
CA VAL A 106 -7.38 -21.05 -5.27
C VAL A 106 -8.74 -20.35 -5.29
N VAL A 107 -8.86 -19.22 -4.58
CA VAL A 107 -10.08 -18.43 -4.52
C VAL A 107 -10.10 -17.26 -5.50
N ALA A 108 -8.93 -16.85 -6.00
CA ALA A 108 -8.80 -15.83 -7.03
C ALA A 108 -7.49 -15.98 -7.80
N THR A 109 -7.50 -15.54 -9.06
CA THR A 109 -6.31 -15.37 -9.89
C THR A 109 -6.35 -13.99 -10.56
N TRP A 110 -5.24 -13.25 -10.56
CA TRP A 110 -5.14 -11.93 -11.19
C TRP A 110 -3.77 -11.68 -11.83
N GLY A 111 -3.72 -10.78 -12.81
CA GLY A 111 -2.47 -10.42 -13.50
C GLY A 111 -1.68 -9.34 -12.77
N ALA A 112 -0.35 -9.48 -12.78
CA ALA A 112 0.66 -8.56 -12.25
C ALA A 112 0.86 -7.30 -13.13
N GLY A 113 -0.20 -6.78 -13.77
CA GLY A 113 -0.10 -5.83 -14.88
C GLY A 113 0.56 -4.48 -14.56
N GLN A 114 0.78 -4.18 -13.28
CA GLN A 114 1.38 -2.96 -12.75
C GLN A 114 2.20 -3.26 -11.48
N ALA A 115 2.87 -2.26 -10.92
CA ALA A 115 3.63 -2.36 -9.66
C ALA A 115 2.77 -2.71 -8.44
N GLU A 116 1.46 -2.55 -8.54
CA GLU A 116 0.49 -2.86 -7.48
C GLU A 116 -0.83 -3.37 -8.08
N SER A 117 -1.64 -4.01 -7.24
CA SER A 117 -3.04 -4.34 -7.54
C SER A 117 -3.88 -3.99 -6.33
N ARG A 118 -4.85 -3.09 -6.51
CA ARG A 118 -5.66 -2.53 -5.42
C ARG A 118 -7.10 -2.98 -5.51
N LEU A 119 -7.75 -3.09 -4.34
CA LEU A 119 -9.19 -3.31 -4.19
C LEU A 119 -9.69 -4.53 -4.97
N LEU A 120 -8.87 -5.59 -4.99
CA LEU A 120 -9.26 -6.88 -5.53
C LEU A 120 -10.27 -7.52 -4.59
N ALA A 121 -11.22 -8.26 -5.16
CA ALA A 121 -12.23 -8.95 -4.39
C ALA A 121 -12.58 -10.30 -5.03
N ALA A 122 -12.90 -11.27 -4.17
CA ALA A 122 -13.33 -12.60 -4.57
C ALA A 122 -14.28 -13.20 -3.53
N THR A 123 -14.97 -14.27 -3.93
CA THR A 123 -15.90 -14.98 -3.07
C THR A 123 -15.66 -16.49 -3.19
N SER A 124 -15.86 -17.19 -2.08
CA SER A 124 -15.79 -18.65 -2.04
C SER A 124 -16.92 -19.19 -1.18
N SER A 125 -17.40 -20.41 -1.47
CA SER A 125 -18.33 -21.14 -0.61
C SER A 125 -17.67 -21.70 0.66
N LEU A 126 -16.35 -21.55 0.80
CA LEU A 126 -15.62 -21.95 2.00
C LEU A 126 -16.10 -21.16 3.23
N PRO A 127 -16.52 -21.83 4.31
CA PRO A 127 -16.80 -21.17 5.58
C PRO A 127 -15.54 -20.53 6.17
N MET A 128 -15.64 -19.30 6.65
CA MET A 128 -14.48 -18.54 7.15
C MET A 128 -13.78 -19.23 8.33
N ASP A 129 -14.54 -19.93 9.18
CA ASP A 129 -14.05 -20.67 10.35
C ASP A 129 -13.25 -21.94 10.00
N ARG A 130 -13.27 -22.35 8.73
CA ARG A 130 -12.45 -23.45 8.20
C ARG A 130 -11.12 -22.99 7.62
N ILE A 131 -10.97 -21.71 7.33
CA ILE A 131 -9.76 -21.17 6.70
C ILE A 131 -8.74 -20.90 7.81
N ARG A 132 -7.56 -21.51 7.70
CA ARG A 132 -6.45 -21.33 8.64
C ARG A 132 -5.42 -20.34 8.19
N THR A 133 -5.10 -20.39 6.90
CA THR A 133 -4.07 -19.54 6.31
C THR A 133 -4.55 -19.10 4.94
N VAL A 134 -4.27 -17.86 4.59
CA VAL A 134 -4.40 -17.35 3.22
C VAL A 134 -3.01 -17.00 2.70
N GLN A 135 -2.71 -17.41 1.47
CA GLN A 135 -1.41 -17.21 0.82
C GLN A 135 -1.59 -16.47 -0.51
N ILE A 136 -0.57 -15.69 -0.87
CA ILE A 136 -0.35 -15.21 -2.24
C ILE A 136 0.81 -16.02 -2.82
N THR A 137 0.58 -16.63 -3.98
CA THR A 137 1.58 -17.38 -4.74
C THR A 137 1.60 -16.87 -6.19
N PRO A 138 2.68 -17.09 -6.95
CA PRO A 138 2.58 -17.05 -8.41
C PRO A 138 1.57 -18.13 -8.86
N SER A 139 0.82 -17.88 -9.92
CA SER A 139 -0.07 -18.89 -10.49
C SER A 139 0.72 -20.12 -10.94
N ASP A 140 0.12 -21.29 -10.80
CA ASP A 140 0.73 -22.60 -11.08
C ASP A 140 2.01 -22.90 -10.27
N SER A 141 2.20 -22.23 -9.13
CA SER A 141 3.36 -22.41 -8.25
C SER A 141 2.94 -22.52 -6.79
N ASP A 142 3.68 -23.34 -6.03
CA ASP A 142 3.52 -23.46 -4.56
C ASP A 142 4.46 -22.54 -3.77
N VAL A 143 5.22 -21.67 -4.45
CA VAL A 143 6.08 -20.69 -3.78
C VAL A 143 5.22 -19.64 -3.09
N VAL A 144 5.32 -19.56 -1.76
CA VAL A 144 4.60 -18.58 -0.95
C VAL A 144 5.36 -17.26 -0.96
N LEU A 145 4.70 -16.20 -1.40
CA LEU A 145 5.27 -14.84 -1.43
C LEU A 145 4.84 -14.03 -0.21
N ALA A 146 3.58 -14.20 0.18
CA ALA A 146 3.01 -13.61 1.39
C ALA A 146 1.96 -14.55 1.99
N SER A 147 1.84 -14.53 3.31
CA SER A 147 0.93 -15.40 4.04
C SER A 147 0.24 -14.66 5.20
N ARG A 148 -0.96 -15.11 5.55
CA ARG A 148 -1.69 -14.65 6.73
C ARG A 148 -2.41 -15.79 7.41
N ASP A 149 -2.07 -16.03 8.67
CA ASP A 149 -2.82 -16.91 9.55
C ASP A 149 -4.04 -16.18 10.15
N LEU A 150 -5.11 -16.95 10.38
CA LEU A 150 -6.43 -16.49 10.86
C LEU A 150 -6.76 -17.00 12.26
#